data_AF-A0A178J5F2-F1
#
_entry.id   AF-A0A178J5F2-F1
#
_cell.length_a   1.000
_cell.length_b   1.000
_cell.length_c   1.000
_cell.angle_alpha   90.00
_cell.angle_beta   90.00
_cell.angle_gamma   90.00
#
_symmetry.space_group_name_H-M   'P 1'
#
loop_
_entity.id
_entity.type
_entity.pdbx_description
1 polymer ?
#
loop_
_entity_poly.entity_id
_entity_poly.type
_entity_poly.pdbx_seq_one_letter_code
_entity_poly.pdbx_strand_id
1 'polypeptide(L)'
;MFQEVTELLDEIGYAFDRHELKMCMIRAQKKKVLKALIEDSRKRNFDLSSNVNKSILASIASTPDVSEKSALAELEQYVSRASDEGWSFREKLLANAMRHTEEFRMLLILNGDAVVRFM
;
A
#
# COMPACT_ATOMS: atom_id res chain seq x y z
N MET A 1 14.39 8.77 4.80
CA MET A 1 13.64 9.50 3.74
C MET A 1 12.77 10.65 4.26
N PHE A 2 11.69 10.44 5.05
CA PHE A 2 10.88 11.60 5.53
C PHE A 2 11.70 12.57 6.39
N GLN A 3 12.46 12.03 7.34
CA GLN A 3 13.28 12.82 8.26
C GLN A 3 14.39 13.59 7.55
N GLU A 4 15.10 12.96 6.62
CA GLU A 4 16.13 13.59 5.78
C GLU A 4 15.56 14.76 4.94
N VAL A 5 14.35 14.59 4.37
CA VAL A 5 13.72 15.66 3.57
C VAL A 5 13.27 16.82 4.45
N THR A 6 12.73 16.54 5.65
CA THR A 6 12.37 17.61 6.59
C THR A 6 13.58 18.40 7.07
N GLU A 7 14.70 17.72 7.35
CA GLU A 7 15.95 18.36 7.76
C GLU A 7 16.51 19.26 6.66
N LEU A 8 16.53 18.80 5.41
CA LEU A 8 16.97 19.61 4.27
C LEU A 8 16.08 20.85 4.03
N LEU A 9 14.77 20.72 4.21
CA LEU A 9 13.83 21.85 4.06
C LEU A 9 13.98 22.86 5.20
N ASP A 10 14.20 22.38 6.42
CA ASP A 10 14.48 23.22 7.59
C ASP A 10 15.82 23.96 7.40
N GLU A 11 16.86 23.31 6.85
CA GLU A 11 18.17 23.92 6.57
C GLU A 11 18.13 25.08 5.56
N ILE A 12 17.26 25.00 4.55
CA ILE A 12 17.08 26.09 3.56
C ILE A 12 16.05 27.14 3.99
N GLY A 13 15.53 27.04 5.23
CA GLY A 13 14.57 27.99 5.80
C GLY A 13 13.19 27.94 5.14
N TYR A 14 12.82 26.81 4.53
CA TYR A 14 11.52 26.66 3.88
C TYR A 14 10.46 26.24 4.92
N ALA A 15 9.41 27.05 5.09
CA ALA A 15 8.29 26.70 5.96
C ALA A 15 7.29 25.79 5.23
N PHE A 16 6.89 24.69 5.88
CA PHE A 16 5.92 23.74 5.33
C PHE A 16 5.09 23.05 6.43
N ASP A 17 3.93 22.52 6.04
CA ASP A 17 3.14 21.65 6.90
C ASP A 17 3.75 20.24 6.90
N ARG A 18 4.25 19.80 8.06
CA ARG A 18 4.89 18.47 8.23
C ARG A 18 3.92 17.32 7.97
N HIS A 19 2.65 17.46 8.31
CA HIS A 19 1.64 16.43 8.06
C HIS A 19 1.36 16.33 6.56
N GLU A 20 1.15 17.45 5.90
CA GLU A 20 0.91 17.48 4.46
C GLU A 20 2.10 16.90 3.68
N LEU A 21 3.34 17.28 4.03
CA LEU A 21 4.54 16.74 3.42
C LEU A 21 4.62 15.21 3.59
N LYS A 22 4.33 14.70 4.79
CA LYS A 22 4.34 13.25 5.07
C LYS A 22 3.34 12.53 4.16
N MET A 23 2.13 13.07 4.03
CA MET A 23 1.11 12.50 3.16
C MET A 23 1.50 12.55 1.69
N CYS A 24 2.13 13.64 1.23
CA CYS A 24 2.68 13.77 -0.12
C CYS A 24 3.79 12.76 -0.40
N MET A 25 4.70 12.52 0.54
CA MET A 25 5.75 11.51 0.40
C MET A 25 5.18 10.09 0.33
N ILE A 26 4.21 9.76 1.18
CA ILE A 26 3.51 8.47 1.13
C ILE A 26 2.82 8.30 -0.24
N ARG A 27 2.13 9.33 -0.74
CA ARG A 27 1.50 9.31 -2.07
C ARG A 27 2.53 9.12 -3.18
N ALA A 28 3.68 9.79 -3.11
CA ALA A 28 4.75 9.67 -4.10
C ALA A 28 5.35 8.25 -4.11
N GLN A 29 5.61 7.66 -2.93
CA GLN A 29 6.08 6.27 -2.82
C GLN A 29 5.05 5.30 -3.37
N LYS A 30 3.77 5.40 -2.98
CA LYS A 30 2.69 4.54 -3.50
C LYS A 30 2.56 4.67 -5.02
N LYS A 31 2.67 5.88 -5.57
CA LYS A 31 2.65 6.12 -7.02
C LYS A 31 3.82 5.42 -7.73
N LYS A 32 5.02 5.44 -7.15
CA LYS A 32 6.19 4.72 -7.68
C LYS A 32 5.95 3.21 -7.70
N VAL A 33 5.46 2.65 -6.60
CA VAL A 33 5.15 1.22 -6.48
C VAL A 33 4.06 0.81 -7.48
N LEU A 34 2.97 1.57 -7.59
CA LEU A 34 1.90 1.28 -8.54
C LEU A 34 2.36 1.31 -9.99
N LYS A 35 3.26 2.23 -10.36
CA LYS A 35 3.84 2.25 -11.71
C LYS A 35 4.64 0.98 -11.99
N ALA A 36 5.48 0.54 -11.06
CA ALA A 36 6.24 -0.69 -11.21
C ALA A 36 5.34 -1.92 -11.31
N LEU A 37 4.30 -2.01 -10.47
CA LEU A 37 3.31 -3.08 -10.52
C LEU A 37 2.55 -3.13 -11.85
N ILE A 38 2.17 -1.98 -12.41
CA ILE A 38 1.50 -1.90 -13.73
C ILE A 38 2.43 -2.37 -14.84
N GLU A 39 3.70 -1.95 -14.80
CA GLU A 39 4.69 -2.35 -15.81
C GLU A 39 4.95 -3.86 -15.76
N ASP A 40 5.14 -4.42 -14.57
CA ASP A 40 5.37 -5.85 -14.37
C ASP A 40 4.14 -6.69 -14.73
N SER A 41 2.94 -6.22 -14.39
CA SER A 41 1.67 -6.84 -14.79
C SER A 41 1.57 -7.00 -16.32
N ARG A 42 1.97 -5.98 -17.08
CA ARG A 42 1.98 -6.04 -18.54
C ARG A 42 2.98 -7.08 -19.06
N LYS A 43 4.16 -7.19 -18.44
CA LYS A 43 5.18 -8.20 -18.81
C LYS A 43 4.67 -9.63 -18.58
N ARG A 44 3.83 -9.83 -17.57
CA ARG A 44 3.28 -11.14 -17.15
C ARG A 44 1.92 -11.49 -17.76
N ASN A 45 1.41 -10.70 -18.71
CA ASN A 45 0.05 -10.84 -19.26
C ASN A 45 -1.06 -10.84 -18.19
N PHE A 46 -0.85 -10.12 -17.09
CA PHE A 46 -1.85 -9.97 -16.04
C PHE A 46 -2.92 -8.97 -16.47
N ASP A 47 -4.19 -9.41 -16.52
CA ASP A 47 -5.28 -8.61 -17.08
C ASP A 47 -5.67 -7.43 -16.19
N LEU A 48 -5.24 -6.22 -16.57
CA LEU A 48 -5.60 -4.98 -15.87
C LEU A 48 -6.96 -4.40 -16.29
N SER A 49 -7.68 -5.01 -17.24
CA SER A 49 -9.05 -4.61 -17.55
C SER A 49 -10.00 -5.00 -16.42
N SER A 50 -9.79 -6.15 -15.78
CA SER A 50 -10.53 -6.63 -14.61
C SER A 50 -10.37 -5.72 -13.38
N ASN A 51 -11.50 -5.28 -12.82
CA ASN A 51 -11.50 -4.54 -11.56
C ASN A 51 -10.96 -5.37 -10.39
N VAL A 52 -11.13 -6.70 -10.42
CA VAL A 52 -10.57 -7.59 -9.41
C VAL A 52 -9.05 -7.49 -9.40
N ASN A 53 -8.42 -7.57 -10.57
CA ASN A 53 -6.97 -7.50 -10.70
C ASN A 53 -6.42 -6.11 -10.33
N LYS A 54 -7.15 -5.03 -10.65
CA LYS A 54 -6.83 -3.69 -10.15
C LYS A 54 -6.88 -3.62 -8.62
N SER A 55 -7.88 -4.24 -7.99
CA SER A 55 -8.00 -4.30 -6.52
C SER A 55 -6.85 -5.07 -5.89
N ILE A 56 -6.30 -6.11 -6.53
CA ILE A 56 -5.10 -6.81 -6.06
C ILE A 56 -3.89 -5.87 -6.05
N LEU A 57 -3.61 -5.17 -7.15
CA LEU A 57 -2.49 -4.22 -7.20
C LEU A 57 -2.65 -3.10 -6.17
N ALA A 58 -3.88 -2.57 -6.02
CA ALA A 58 -4.20 -1.57 -5.02
C ALA A 58 -3.99 -2.11 -3.60
N SER A 59 -4.30 -3.38 -3.35
CA SER A 59 -4.12 -4.01 -2.04
C SER A 59 -2.64 -4.16 -1.68
N ILE A 60 -1.82 -4.65 -2.61
CA ILE A 60 -0.36 -4.75 -2.45
C ILE A 60 0.24 -3.36 -2.15
N ALA A 61 -0.16 -2.34 -2.91
CA ALA A 61 0.31 -0.97 -2.72
C ALA A 61 -0.26 -0.29 -1.45
N SER A 62 -1.28 -0.86 -0.82
CA SER A 62 -1.87 -0.33 0.41
C SER A 62 -1.10 -0.72 1.67
N THR A 63 -0.21 -1.72 1.57
CA THR A 63 0.69 -2.11 2.65
C THR A 63 1.57 -0.91 3.08
N PRO A 64 1.62 -0.58 4.38
CA PRO A 64 2.47 0.50 4.89
C PRO A 64 3.94 0.25 4.54
N ASP A 65 4.63 1.32 4.14
CA ASP A 65 6.08 1.32 3.84
C ASP A 65 6.53 0.27 2.82
N VAL A 66 5.62 -0.20 1.96
CA VAL A 66 5.94 -1.20 0.95
C VAL A 66 6.98 -0.66 -0.03
N SER A 67 8.04 -1.46 -0.22
CA SER A 67 9.06 -1.19 -1.22
C SER A 67 8.63 -1.70 -2.59
N GLU A 68 9.25 -1.17 -3.65
CA GLU A 68 9.02 -1.65 -5.01
C GLU A 68 9.35 -3.15 -5.15
N LYS A 69 10.50 -3.57 -4.60
CA LYS A 69 10.94 -4.98 -4.64
C LYS A 69 9.96 -5.91 -3.92
N SER A 70 9.49 -5.52 -2.73
CA SER A 70 8.53 -6.33 -1.97
C SER A 70 7.18 -6.40 -2.67
N ALA A 71 6.71 -5.29 -3.25
CA ALA A 71 5.45 -5.27 -3.98
C ALA A 71 5.47 -6.18 -5.23
N LEU A 72 6.57 -6.15 -5.99
CA LEU A 72 6.75 -7.02 -7.15
C LEU A 72 6.83 -8.50 -6.77
N ALA A 73 7.53 -8.83 -5.69
CA ALA A 73 7.57 -10.20 -5.16
C ALA A 73 6.18 -10.69 -4.72
N GLU A 74 5.37 -9.81 -4.13
CA GLU A 74 4.01 -10.15 -3.71
C GLU A 74 3.06 -10.34 -4.91
N LEU A 75 3.22 -9.55 -5.97
CA LEU A 75 2.50 -9.76 -7.24
C LEU A 75 2.90 -11.08 -7.89
N GLU A 76 4.19 -11.40 -7.91
CA GLU A 76 4.70 -12.66 -8.44
C GLU A 76 4.16 -13.88 -7.67
N GLN A 77 4.11 -13.80 -6.34
CA GLN A 77 3.49 -14.83 -5.51
C GLN A 77 1.99 -14.98 -5.79
N TYR A 78 1.29 -13.90 -6.12
CA TYR A 78 -0.13 -13.97 -6.47
C TYR A 78 -0.33 -14.65 -7.83
N VAL A 79 0.43 -14.24 -8.85
CA VAL A 79 0.30 -14.74 -10.22
C VAL A 79 0.75 -16.20 -10.37
N SER A 80 1.71 -16.65 -9.55
CA SER A 80 2.22 -18.02 -9.59
C SER A 80 1.33 -19.08 -8.92
N ARG A 81 0.30 -18.66 -8.16
CA ARG A 81 -0.61 -19.59 -7.49
C ARG A 81 -1.69 -20.12 -8.43
N ALA A 82 -2.07 -21.39 -8.25
CA ALA A 82 -3.21 -21.99 -8.94
C ALA A 82 -4.52 -21.29 -8.55
N SER A 83 -5.53 -21.35 -9.43
CA SER A 83 -6.85 -20.69 -9.26
C SER A 83 -7.51 -20.96 -7.91
N ASP A 84 -7.31 -22.17 -7.38
CA ASP A 84 -8.00 -22.67 -6.19
C ASP A 84 -7.34 -22.18 -4.89
N GLU A 85 -6.04 -21.83 -4.94
CA GLU A 85 -5.29 -21.18 -3.86
C GLU A 85 -5.24 -19.64 -4.03
N GLY A 86 -5.61 -19.13 -5.20
CA GLY A 86 -5.66 -17.70 -5.50
C GLY A 86 -6.70 -16.95 -4.68
N TRP A 87 -7.80 -17.62 -4.28
CA TRP A 87 -8.87 -17.00 -3.50
C TRP A 87 -8.43 -16.62 -2.08
N SER A 88 -7.82 -17.54 -1.34
CA SER A 88 -7.39 -17.28 0.05
C SER A 88 -6.30 -16.21 0.12
N PHE A 89 -5.38 -16.20 -0.86
CA PHE A 89 -4.36 -15.16 -0.95
C PHE A 89 -4.96 -13.80 -1.31
N ARG A 90 -5.93 -13.76 -2.22
CA ARG A 90 -6.69 -12.55 -2.54
C ARG A 90 -7.41 -12.00 -1.30
N GLU A 91 -8.10 -12.84 -0.54
CA GLU A 91 -8.77 -12.41 0.69
C GLU A 91 -7.78 -11.85 1.70
N LYS A 92 -6.61 -12.48 1.86
CA LYS A 92 -5.55 -11.97 2.73
C LYS A 92 -5.08 -10.58 2.32
N LEU A 93 -4.84 -10.36 1.02
CA LEU A 93 -4.43 -9.05 0.50
C LEU A 93 -5.49 -7.98 0.74
N LEU A 94 -6.74 -8.28 0.42
CA LEU A 94 -7.86 -7.35 0.59
C LEU A 94 -8.11 -7.04 2.06
N ALA A 95 -8.09 -8.05 2.93
CA ALA A 95 -8.22 -7.87 4.38
C ALA A 95 -7.09 -7.01 4.94
N ASN A 96 -5.85 -7.20 4.48
CA ASN A 96 -4.74 -6.35 4.87
C ASN A 96 -4.97 -4.90 4.43
N ALA A 97 -5.38 -4.67 3.18
CA ALA A 97 -5.67 -3.33 2.69
C ALA A 97 -6.79 -2.65 3.49
N MET A 98 -7.88 -3.37 3.79
CA MET A 98 -8.99 -2.88 4.60
C MET A 98 -8.56 -2.46 6.01
N ARG A 99 -7.61 -3.16 6.63
CA ARG A 99 -7.12 -2.82 7.98
C ARG A 99 -6.49 -1.43 8.09
N HIS A 100 -6.10 -0.85 6.96
CA HIS A 100 -5.47 0.47 6.91
C HIS A 100 -6.43 1.60 6.52
N THR A 101 -7.71 1.30 6.30
CA THR A 101 -8.70 2.34 5.98
C THR A 101 -9.23 3.03 7.23
N GLU A 102 -9.81 4.21 7.04
CA GLU A 102 -10.40 4.99 8.13
C GLU A 102 -11.64 4.30 8.72
N GLU A 103 -12.46 3.66 7.87
CA GLU A 103 -13.65 2.94 8.29
C GLU A 103 -13.30 1.77 9.22
N PHE A 104 -12.23 1.03 8.91
CA PHE A 104 -11.76 -0.03 9.79
C PHE A 104 -11.25 0.52 11.12
N ARG A 105 -10.56 1.67 11.12
CA ARG A 105 -10.14 2.33 12.36
C ARG A 105 -11.34 2.79 13.20
N MET A 106 -12.36 3.36 12.57
CA MET A 106 -13.59 3.75 13.26
C MET A 106 -14.26 2.54 13.92
N LEU A 107 -14.32 1.40 13.24
CA LEU A 107 -14.85 0.15 13.81
C LEU A 107 -14.05 -0.29 15.04
N LEU A 108 -12.71 -0.25 14.99
CA LEU A 108 -11.88 -0.60 16.16
C LEU A 108 -12.16 0.30 17.35
N ILE A 109 -12.36 1.61 17.13
CA ILE A 109 -12.66 2.57 18.19
C ILE A 109 -14.05 2.29 18.78
N LEU A 110 -15.06 2.14 17.93
CA LEU A 110 -16.44 1.90 18.37
C LEU A 110 -16.61 0.55 19.06
N ASN A 111 -15.84 -0.47 18.68
CA ASN A 111 -15.84 -1.78 19.31
C ASN A 111 -15.00 -1.85 20.60
N GLY A 112 -14.25 -0.80 20.94
CA GLY A 112 -13.34 -0.79 22.09
C GLY A 112 -12.00 -1.52 21.88
N ASP A 113 -11.75 -2.06 20.69
CA ASP A 113 -10.52 -2.80 20.35
C ASP A 113 -9.31 -1.89 20.10
N ALA A 114 -9.51 -0.58 19.95
CA ALA A 114 -8.43 0.36 19.66
C ALA A 114 -7.33 0.34 20.73
N VAL A 115 -7.67 0.08 21.99
CA VAL A 115 -6.70 0.08 23.12
C VAL A 115 -5.72 -1.10 23.04
N VAL A 116 -6.13 -2.23 22.45
CA VAL A 116 -5.36 -3.49 22.45
C VAL A 116 -4.25 -3.52 21.37
N ARG A 117 -4.33 -2.68 20.33
CA ARG A 117 -3.38 -2.71 19.19
C ARG A 117 -2.36 -1.57 19.17
N PHE A 118 -2.48 -0.58 20.04
CA PHE A 118 -1.57 0.57 20.14
C PHE A 118 -0.80 0.64 21.47
N MET A 119 -0.89 -0.40 22.31
CA MET A 119 0.08 -0.72 23.37
C MET A 119 1.12 -1.70 22.84
#